data_AF-A0A9P6MFE6-F1
#
_entry.id   AF-A0A9P6MFE6-F1
#
_cell.length_a   1.000
_cell.length_b   1.000
_cell.length_c   1.000
_cell.angle_alpha   90.00
_cell.angle_beta   90.00
_cell.angle_gamma   90.00
#
_symmetry.space_group_name_H-M   'P 1'
#
loop_
_entity.id
_entity.type
_entity.pdbx_description
1 polymer ?
#
loop_
_entity_poly.entity_id
_entity_poly.type
_entity_poly.pdbx_seq_one_letter_code
_entity_poly.pdbx_strand_id
1 'polypeptide(L)' 'MTHNYARNLVSELMAPFEPSKHKFWDKEVCKHYLVKFCPNTLFTNTKSDLGTCDMIHDDKLRE' A
#
# COMPACT_ATOMS: atom_id res chain seq x y z
N MET A 1 -17.34 20.64 8.31
CA MET A 1 -16.64 19.47 8.88
C MET A 1 -17.23 18.12 8.42
N THR A 2 -18.46 18.04 7.88
CA THR A 2 -19.13 16.78 7.49
C THR A 2 -19.21 16.50 5.99
N HIS A 3 -18.90 17.47 5.13
CA HIS A 3 -19.08 17.33 3.67
C HIS A 3 -18.08 16.37 3.00
N ASN A 4 -16.98 16.01 3.68
CA ASN A 4 -15.94 15.14 3.09
C ASN A 4 -16.11 13.66 3.47
N TYR A 5 -16.89 13.33 4.51
CA TYR A 5 -17.04 11.95 4.97
C TYR A 5 -17.74 11.08 3.92
N ALA A 6 -18.85 11.57 3.36
CA ALA A 6 -19.58 10.87 2.31
C ALA A 6 -18.71 10.63 1.06
N ARG A 7 -17.84 11.57 0.69
CA ARG A 7 -16.92 11.39 -0.44
C ARG A 7 -15.84 10.35 -0.14
N ASN A 8 -15.26 10.37 1.06
CA ASN A 8 -14.25 9.40 1.47
C ASN A 8 -14.82 7.97 1.50
N LEU A 9 -16.04 7.79 2.03
CA LEU A 9 -16.71 6.48 2.05
C LEU A 9 -16.94 5.93 0.64
N VAL A 10 -17.41 6.76 -0.30
CA VAL A 10 -17.62 6.34 -1.69
C VAL A 10 -16.29 5.97 -2.34
N SER A 11 -15.21 6.73 -2.07
CA SER A 11 -13.87 6.43 -2.57
C SER A 11 -13.36 5.08 -2.05
N GLU A 12 -13.55 4.79 -0.77
CA GLU A 12 -13.13 3.53 -0.16
C GLU A 12 -13.91 2.34 -0.72
N LEU A 13 -15.22 2.50 -0.96
CA LEU A 13 -16.07 1.47 -1.56
C LEU A 13 -15.66 1.12 -3.01
N MET A 14 -15.16 2.11 -3.76
CA MET A 14 -14.76 1.93 -5.17
C MET A 14 -13.30 1.47 -5.35
N ALA A 15 -12.42 1.73 -4.37
CA ALA A 15 -10.99 1.42 -4.44
C ALA A 15 -10.65 -0.04 -4.81
N PRO A 16 -11.40 -1.08 -4.39
CA PRO A 16 -11.12 -2.45 -4.80
C PRO A 16 -11.25 -2.68 -6.32
N PHE A 17 -12.12 -1.94 -7.00
CA PHE A 17 -12.41 -2.11 -8.42
C PHE A 17 -11.49 -1.29 -9.34
N GLU A 18 -10.73 -0.34 -8.81
CA GLU A 18 -9.79 0.46 -9.61
C GLU A 18 -8.54 -0.36 -9.96
N PRO A 19 -8.09 -0.43 -11.23
CA PRO A 19 -6.86 -1.14 -11.57
C PRO A 19 -5.64 -0.46 -10.94
N SER A 20 -4.57 -1.22 -10.70
CA SER A 20 -3.30 -0.63 -10.26
C SER A 20 -2.76 0.31 -11.34
N LYS A 21 -2.23 1.45 -10.90
CA LYS A 21 -1.55 2.43 -11.77
C LYS A 21 -0.10 2.02 -12.08
N HIS A 22 0.45 1.07 -11.34
CA HIS A 22 1.84 0.63 -11.45
C HIS A 22 1.92 -0.80 -12.01
N LYS A 23 3.13 -1.20 -12.37
CA LYS A 23 3.47 -2.55 -12.83
C LYS A 23 4.45 -3.19 -11.86
N PHE A 24 4.43 -4.53 -11.74
CA PHE A 24 5.27 -5.23 -10.77
C PHE A 24 6.78 -5.03 -10.98
N TRP A 25 7.21 -4.62 -12.18
CA TRP A 25 8.60 -4.36 -12.53
C TRP A 25 9.02 -2.89 -12.35
N ASP A 26 8.09 -2.01 -11.95
CA ASP A 26 8.41 -0.61 -11.70
C ASP A 26 9.41 -0.49 -10.54
N LYS A 27 10.38 0.41 -10.69
CA LYS A 27 11.46 0.57 -9.70
C LYS A 27 10.97 1.06 -8.35
N GLU A 28 9.82 1.71 -8.33
CA GLU A 28 9.19 2.27 -7.13
C GLU A 28 8.37 1.22 -6.36
N VAL A 29 8.15 0.04 -6.94
CA VAL A 29 7.39 -1.04 -6.29
C VAL A 29 8.29 -1.85 -5.37
N CYS A 30 7.83 -2.07 -4.14
CA CYS A 30 8.57 -2.82 -3.15
C CYS A 30 8.57 -4.33 -3.48
N LYS A 31 9.68 -4.81 -4.04
CA LYS A 31 9.84 -6.23 -4.40
C LYS A 31 9.73 -7.17 -3.20
N HIS A 32 10.16 -6.73 -2.02
CA HIS A 32 10.04 -7.48 -0.77
C HIS A 32 8.56 -7.65 -0.38
N TYR A 33 7.75 -6.60 -0.55
CA TYR A 33 6.31 -6.65 -0.31
C TYR A 33 5.60 -7.59 -1.28
N LEU A 34 5.99 -7.59 -2.57
CA LEU A 34 5.41 -8.49 -3.58
C LEU A 34 5.53 -9.96 -3.17
N VAL A 35 6.66 -10.34 -2.56
CA VAL A 35 6.91 -11.70 -2.06
C VAL A 35 6.43 -11.94 -0.61
N LYS A 36 5.45 -11.16 -0.15
CA LYS A 36 4.75 -11.20 1.15
C LYS A 36 5.35 -10.38 2.30
N PHE A 37 6.65 -10.09 2.31
CA PHE A 37 7.29 -9.54 3.51
C PHE A 37 8.16 -8.33 3.20
N CYS A 38 7.67 -7.14 3.53
CA CYS A 38 8.52 -5.94 3.63
C CYS A 38 9.06 -5.81 5.06
N PRO A 39 10.39 -5.66 5.26
CA PRO A 39 10.97 -5.53 6.59
C PRO A 39 10.48 -4.26 7.33
N ASN A 40 10.21 -3.18 6.60
CA ASN A 40 9.70 -1.92 7.15
C ASN A 40 8.29 -2.07 7.75
N THR A 41 7.46 -2.99 7.24
CA THR A 41 6.11 -3.21 7.78
C THR A 41 6.08 -4.26 8.90
N LEU A 42 7.05 -5.18 8.93
CA LEU A 42 7.04 -6.32 9.85
C LEU A 42 7.35 -5.93 11.30
N PHE A 43 8.18 -4.91 11.49
CA PHE A 43 8.73 -4.52 12.79
C PHE A 43 8.24 -3.15 13.29
N THR A 44 7.09 -2.69 12.79
CA THR A 44 6.50 -1.41 13.20
C THR A 44 6.19 -1.42 14.71
N ASN A 45 6.46 -0.30 15.39
CA ASN A 45 6.32 -0.16 16.85
C ASN A 45 7.18 -1.14 17.68
N THR A 46 8.25 -1.67 17.11
CA THR A 46 9.23 -2.50 17.85
C THR A 46 10.56 -1.77 18.01
N LYS A 47 11.49 -2.33 18.80
CA LYS A 47 12.85 -1.76 18.92
C LYS A 47 13.65 -1.77 17.61
N SER A 48 13.23 -2.57 16.63
CA SER A 48 13.86 -2.71 15.32
C SER A 48 13.05 -2.03 14.22
N ASP A 49 12.21 -1.05 14.56
CA ASP A 49 11.41 -0.31 13.58
C ASP A 49 12.32 0.45 12.60
N LEU A 50 12.14 0.18 11.31
CA LEU A 50 12.91 0.79 10.22
C LEU A 50 12.22 2.05 9.66
N GLY A 51 11.04 2.39 10.18
CA GLY A 51 10.19 3.46 9.67
C GLY A 51 9.37 3.02 8.45
N THR A 52 8.68 3.98 7.83
CA THR A 52 7.84 3.75 6.65
C THR A 52 8.67 3.25 5.46
N CYS A 53 8.09 2.40 4.63
CA CYS A 53 8.74 2.03 3.36
C CYS A 53 8.55 3.15 2.34
N ASP A 54 9.63 3.56 1.68
CA ASP A 54 9.57 4.57 0.61
C ASP A 54 9.05 4.00 -0.72
N MET A 55 8.78 2.69 -0.75
CA MET A 55 8.40 1.94 -1.94
C MET A 55 6.91 1.56 -1.90
N ILE A 56 6.31 1.38 -3.06
CA ILE A 56 4.89 1.11 -3.22
C ILE A 56 4.55 -0.31 -2.77
N HIS A 57 3.59 -0.41 -1.85
CA HIS A 57 2.99 -1.63 -1.35
C HIS A 57 1.56 -1.75 -1.90
N ASP A 58 1.41 -2.28 -3.11
CA ASP A 58 0.10 -2.51 -3.74
C ASP A 58 -0.16 -4.01 -3.84
N ASP A 59 -1.23 -4.48 -3.21
CA ASP A 59 -1.61 -5.90 -3.19
C ASP A 59 -2.04 -6.42 -4.56
N LYS A 60 -2.55 -5.55 -5.44
CA LYS A 60 -3.00 -5.93 -6.79
C LYS A 60 -1.84 -6.32 -7.70
N LEU A 61 -0.61 -5.93 -7.35
CA LEU A 61 0.60 -6.26 -8.10
C LEU A 61 1.13 -7.67 -7.77
N ARG A 62 0.48 -8.40 -6.86
CA ARG A 62 0.86 -9.75 -6.41
C ARG A 62 0.10 -10.86 -7.13
N GLU A 63 -0.93 -10.51 -7.90
CA GLU A 63 -1.74 -11.40 -8.75
C GLU A 63 -1.11 -11.59 -10.13
#